data_AF-D7PSF7-F1
#
_entry.id   AF-D7PSF7-F1
#
_cell.length_a   1.000
_cell.length_b   1.000
_cell.length_c   1.000
_cell.angle_alpha   90.00
_cell.angle_beta   90.00
_cell.angle_gamma   90.00
#
_symmetry.space_group_name_H-M   'P 1'
#
loop_
_entity.id
_entity.type
_entity.pdbx_description
1 polymer ?
#
loop_
_entity_poly.entity_id
_entity_poly.type
_entity_poly.pdbx_seq_one_letter_code
_entity_poly.pdbx_strand_id
1 'polypeptide(L)' 'FEYPQYYLADPWKYSVLAAYMFLLILLGLPINFMTLYVTIQHKKLRTPLNYILLNLAFANHFMVLGGFTITMYSSM' A
#
# COMPACT_ATOMS: atom_id res chain seq x y z
N PHE A 1 22.23 3.84 7.01
CA PHE A 1 21.37 4.56 7.96
C PHE A 1 21.21 3.67 9.18
N GLU A 2 22.19 3.67 10.09
CA GLU A 2 22.24 2.74 11.23
C GLU A 2 21.70 3.35 12.54
N TYR A 3 21.33 4.63 12.53
CA TYR A 3 20.85 5.35 13.72
C TYR A 3 19.44 5.93 13.48
N PRO A 4 18.55 5.87 14.50
CA PRO A 4 17.19 6.38 14.38
C PRO A 4 17.19 7.91 14.22
N GLN A 5 16.36 8.42 13.30
CA GLN A 5 16.38 9.83 12.90
C GLN A 5 15.56 10.78 13.79
N TYR A 6 15.42 10.49 15.09
CA TYR A 6 14.64 11.30 16.04
C TYR A 6 15.12 12.76 16.22
N TYR A 7 16.25 13.14 15.62
CA TYR A 7 16.74 14.52 15.62
C TYR A 7 16.05 15.42 14.58
N LEU A 8 15.37 14.84 13.59
CA LEU A 8 14.69 15.62 12.53
C LEU A 8 13.29 16.09 12.94
N ALA A 9 12.63 15.35 13.84
CA ALA A 9 11.27 15.62 14.26
C ALA A 9 10.99 14.99 15.62
N ASP A 10 9.94 15.45 16.30
CA ASP A 10 9.53 14.86 17.58
C ASP A 10 9.15 13.37 17.44
N PRO A 11 9.50 12.51 18.41
CA PRO A 11 9.25 11.06 18.35
C PRO A 11 7.80 10.67 18.04
N TRP A 12 6.83 11.44 18.54
CA TRP A 12 5.40 11.17 18.30
C TRP A 12 5.01 11.30 16.81
N LYS A 13 5.72 12.10 16.01
CA LYS A 13 5.46 12.24 14.57
C LYS A 13 5.81 10.96 13.81
N TYR A 14 6.84 10.24 14.24
CA TYR A 14 7.18 8.91 13.69
C TYR A 14 6.12 7.87 14.05
N SER A 15 5.58 7.91 15.26
CA SER A 15 4.46 7.05 15.66
C SER A 15 3.19 7.34 14.83
N VAL A 16 2.89 8.61 14.55
CA VAL A 16 1.78 9.01 13.66
C VAL A 16 2.03 8.54 12.23
N LEU A 17 3.26 8.65 11.72
CA LEU A 17 3.63 8.14 10.40
C LEU A 17 3.48 6.62 10.31
N ALA A 18 3.89 5.87 11.34
CA ALA A 18 3.70 4.43 11.42
C ALA A 18 2.20 4.06 11.42
N ALA A 19 1.37 4.77 12.20
CA ALA A 19 -0.08 4.59 12.21
C ALA A 19 -0.71 4.91 10.84
N TYR A 20 -0.24 5.97 10.16
CA TYR A 20 -0.70 6.32 8.82
C TYR A 20 -0.35 5.23 7.79
N MET A 21 0.88 4.72 7.81
CA MET A 21 1.29 3.61 6.92
C MET A 21 0.50 2.34 7.20
N PHE A 22 0.20 2.04 8.46
CA PHE A 22 -0.66 0.92 8.84
C PHE A 22 -2.10 1.08 8.31
N LEU A 23 -2.68 2.28 8.42
CA LEU A 23 -4.00 2.58 7.85
C LEU A 23 -4.01 2.43 6.33
N LEU A 24 -2.96 2.89 5.64
CA LEU A 24 -2.83 2.71 4.19
C LEU A 24 -2.74 1.24 3.77
N ILE A 25 -2.09 0.38 4.58
CA ILE A 25 -2.07 -1.06 4.34
C ILE A 25 -3.47 -1.66 4.55
N LEU A 26 -4.14 -1.31 5.65
CA LEU A 26 -5.47 -1.82 5.98
C LEU A 26 -6.54 -1.44 4.96
N LEU A 27 -6.49 -0.24 4.38
CA LEU A 27 -7.46 0.23 3.39
C LEU A 27 -7.02 -0.10 1.96
N GLY A 28 -5.73 0.04 1.65
CA GLY A 28 -5.19 -0.17 0.32
C GLY A 28 -5.26 -1.63 -0.12
N LEU A 29 -5.00 -2.58 0.78
CA LEU A 29 -5.06 -4.01 0.45
C LEU A 29 -6.48 -4.45 0.04
N PRO A 30 -7.56 -4.23 0.82
CA PRO A 30 -8.90 -4.67 0.42
C PRO A 30 -9.42 -3.97 -0.83
N ILE A 31 -9.12 -2.68 -1.04
CA ILE A 31 -9.58 -1.95 -2.23
C ILE A 31 -8.95 -2.53 -3.51
N ASN A 32 -7.62 -2.69 -3.52
CA ASN A 32 -6.95 -3.26 -4.69
C ASN A 32 -7.31 -4.73 -4.88
N PHE A 33 -7.49 -5.50 -3.79
CA PHE A 33 -7.87 -6.91 -3.86
C PHE A 33 -9.28 -7.09 -4.41
N MET A 34 -10.24 -6.26 -3.97
CA MET A 34 -11.60 -6.24 -4.52
C MET A 34 -11.60 -5.92 -6.01
N THR A 35 -10.72 -5.01 -6.45
CA THR A 35 -10.55 -4.69 -7.88
C THR A 35 -10.10 -5.92 -8.67
N LEU A 36 -9.09 -6.66 -8.19
CA LEU A 36 -8.67 -7.93 -8.82
C LEU A 36 -9.80 -8.97 -8.81
N TYR A 37 -10.47 -9.14 -7.68
CA TYR A 37 -11.55 -10.12 -7.50
C TYR A 37 -12.73 -9.87 -8.44
N VAL A 38 -13.19 -8.61 -8.55
CA VAL A 38 -14.28 -8.23 -9.45
C VAL A 38 -13.91 -8.47 -10.91
N THR A 39 -12.67 -8.19 -11.32
CA THR A 39 -12.19 -8.45 -12.69
C THR A 39 -12.10 -9.96 -13.00
N ILE A 40 -11.74 -10.79 -12.02
CA ILE A 40 -11.72 -12.26 -12.20
C ILE A 40 -13.15 -12.79 -12.38
N GLN A 41 -14.09 -12.36 -11.50
CA GLN A 41 -15.47 -12.81 -11.48
C GLN A 41 -16.28 -12.38 -12.72
N HIS A 42 -16.08 -11.16 -13.21
CA HIS A 42 -16.90 -10.60 -14.29
C HIS A 42 -16.20 -10.74 -15.65
N LYS A 43 -16.60 -11.73 -16.47
CA LYS A 43 -16.07 -11.91 -17.84
C LYS A 43 -16.29 -10.69 -18.76
N LYS A 44 -17.31 -9.85 -18.51
CA LYS A 44 -17.57 -8.61 -19.25
C LYS A 44 -16.53 -7.51 -19.02
N LEU A 45 -15.81 -7.55 -17.90
CA LEU A 45 -14.82 -6.53 -17.52
C LEU A 45 -13.44 -6.79 -18.14
N ARG A 46 -13.25 -7.85 -18.93
CA ARG A 46 -11.97 -8.24 -19.56
C ARG A 46 -11.76 -7.53 -20.91
N THR A 47 -11.91 -6.21 -20.91
CA THR A 47 -11.62 -5.37 -22.07
C THR A 47 -10.17 -4.87 -22.01
N PRO A 48 -9.52 -4.57 -23.15
CA PRO A 48 -8.15 -4.04 -23.20
C PRO A 48 -7.95 -2.78 -22.33
N LEU A 49 -8.99 -1.96 -22.18
CA LEU A 49 -8.98 -0.78 -21.31
C LEU A 49 -8.84 -1.13 -19.81
N ASN A 50 -9.52 -2.17 -19.36
CA ASN A 50 -9.53 -2.57 -17.95
C ASN A 50 -8.26 -3.32 -17.52
N TYR A 51 -7.46 -3.81 -18.47
CA TYR A 51 -6.15 -4.41 -18.17
C TYR A 51 -5.15 -3.38 -17.61
N ILE A 52 -5.26 -2.10 -17.99
CA ILE A 52 -4.41 -1.03 -17.41
C ILE A 52 -4.77 -0.81 -15.93
N LEU A 53 -6.07 -0.78 -15.60
CA LEU A 53 -6.55 -0.69 -14.22
C LEU A 53 -6.13 -1.92 -13.40
N LEU A 54 -6.13 -3.10 -14.03
CA LEU A 54 -5.66 -4.34 -13.39
C LEU A 54 -4.15 -4.29 -13.09
N ASN A 55 -3.36 -3.81 -14.04
CA ASN A 55 -1.91 -3.62 -13.86
C ASN A 55 -1.63 -2.61 -12.73
N LEU A 56 -2.38 -1.51 -12.68
CA LEU A 56 -2.28 -0.53 -11.59
C LEU A 56 -2.62 -1.16 -10.23
N ALA A 57 -3.71 -1.93 -10.14
CA ALA A 57 -4.09 -2.64 -8.92
C ALA A 57 -3.01 -3.64 -8.47
N PHE A 58 -2.35 -4.31 -9.42
CA PHE A 58 -1.25 -5.24 -9.15
C PHE A 58 0.02 -4.50 -8.67
N ALA A 59 0.38 -3.39 -9.32
CA ALA A 59 1.48 -2.52 -8.88
C ALA A 59 1.25 -1.99 -7.45
N ASN A 60 0.01 -1.63 -7.12
CA ASN A 60 -0.34 -1.12 -5.80
C ASN A 60 -0.22 -2.19 -4.70
N HIS A 61 -0.45 -3.48 -5.01
CA HIS A 61 -0.18 -4.57 -4.07
C HIS A 61 1.31 -4.71 -3.76
N PHE A 62 2.20 -4.57 -4.75
CA PHE A 62 3.64 -4.60 -4.49
C PHE A 62 4.09 -3.45 -3.59
N MET A 63 3.53 -2.26 -3.79
CA MET A 63 3.80 -1.10 -2.92
C MET A 63 3.33 -1.34 -1.48
N VAL A 64 2.14 -1.93 -1.30
CA VAL A 64 1.61 -2.26 0.02
C VAL A 64 2.45 -3.34 0.72
N LEU A 65 2.86 -4.39 -0.01
CA LEU A 65 3.62 -5.51 0.56
C LEU A 65 5.09 -5.19 0.85
N GLY A 66 5.73 -4.36 0.02
CA GLY A 66 7.14 -3.99 0.17
C GLY A 66 7.33 -2.59 0.74
N GLY A 67 6.88 -1.57 0.00
CA GLY A 67 7.15 -0.16 0.33
C GLY A 67 6.58 0.27 1.68
N PHE A 68 5.30 -0.02 1.94
CA PHE A 68 4.66 0.41 3.18
C PHE A 68 5.10 -0.39 4.40
N THR A 69 5.40 -1.70 4.25
CA THR A 69 5.92 -2.53 5.36
C THR A 69 7.33 -2.11 5.77
N ILE A 70 8.21 -1.83 4.80
CA ILE A 70 9.57 -1.34 5.06
C ILE A 70 9.52 0.05 5.71
N THR A 71 8.64 0.93 5.23
CA THR A 71 8.49 2.29 5.80
C THR A 71 7.96 2.24 7.23
N MET A 72 7.04 1.31 7.52
CA MET A 72 6.58 1.06 8.88
C MET A 72 7.73 0.59 9.79
N TYR A 73 8.52 -0.38 9.34
CA TYR A 73 9.66 -0.89 10.09
C TYR A 73 10.73 0.17 10.34
N SER A 74 10.99 1.06 9.37
CA SER A 74 11.94 2.16 9.55
C SER A 74 11.41 3.32 10.40
N SER A 75 10.09 3.36 10.67
CA SER A 75 9.45 4.41 11.47
C SER A 75 9.20 4.01 12.92
N MET A 76 9.52 2.76 13.29
CA MET A 76 9.53 2.23 14.67
C MET A 76 10.91 2.39 15.29
#